data_AF-A0A1F6XCX3-F1
#
_entry.id   AF-A0A1F6XCX3-F1
#
_cell.length_a   1.000
_cell.length_b   1.000
_cell.length_c   1.000
_cell.angle_alpha   90.00
_cell.angle_beta   90.00
_cell.angle_gamma   90.00
#
_symmetry.space_group_name_H-M   'P 1'
#
loop_
_entity.id
_entity.type
_entity.pdbx_description
1 polymer ?
#
loop_
_entity_poly.entity_id
_entity_poly.type
_entity_poly.pdbx_seq_one_letter_code
_entity_poly.pdbx_strand_id
1 'polypeptide(L)'
;MKNKYLSIILLGLIIFGLGSITLPPPEVKGMTLWDLGRRMVESGVIDREKFLALYNRNPKLRKEAEQLLDGDNKEPFEITSENSGLMLNYLWALGLGNKNPILEMEMMDPRYGGAQNFASTGGWTLAKGSAMEHYGMHQFITLTGEKQALVDKVSRTIFRPCCKNSAHFPDCNHGMAMLGYLELLASSGADEKAMTEKAHLLNSYWFPDVYKNPQSCSATG
;
A
#
# COMPACT_ATOMS: atom_id res chain seq x y z
N MET A 1 -68.84 -26.08 -40.92
CA MET A 1 -67.64 -26.28 -41.77
C MET A 1 -66.53 -25.40 -41.22
N LYS A 2 -65.30 -25.95 -41.27
CA LYS A 2 -64.07 -25.52 -40.61
C LYS A 2 -63.75 -24.03 -40.77
N ASN A 3 -63.22 -23.38 -39.72
CA ASN A 3 -62.04 -22.54 -39.92
C ASN A 3 -61.16 -22.46 -38.67
N LYS A 4 -59.86 -22.62 -38.93
CA LYS A 4 -58.80 -22.96 -38.00
C LYS A 4 -58.19 -21.72 -37.36
N TYR A 5 -57.77 -21.91 -36.11
CA TYR A 5 -56.86 -21.11 -35.32
C TYR A 5 -55.66 -20.55 -36.11
N LEU A 6 -55.38 -19.27 -35.93
CA LEU A 6 -54.05 -18.69 -36.14
C LEU A 6 -53.70 -17.86 -34.89
N SER A 7 -52.86 -18.44 -34.03
CA SER A 7 -52.23 -17.73 -32.91
C SER A 7 -51.13 -16.83 -33.45
N ILE A 8 -51.19 -15.54 -33.16
CA ILE A 8 -50.08 -14.62 -33.30
C ILE A 8 -49.60 -14.30 -31.88
N ILE A 9 -48.48 -14.91 -31.48
CA ILE A 9 -47.78 -14.56 -30.25
C ILE A 9 -46.94 -13.32 -30.56
N LEU A 10 -47.32 -12.19 -29.98
CA LEU A 10 -46.56 -10.95 -30.02
C LEU A 10 -45.38 -11.06 -29.04
N LEU A 11 -44.17 -11.27 -29.55
CA LEU A 11 -42.95 -11.17 -28.75
C LEU A 11 -42.68 -9.69 -28.43
N GLY A 12 -42.98 -9.29 -27.20
CA GLY A 12 -42.56 -8.00 -26.66
C GLY A 12 -41.06 -8.00 -26.37
N LEU A 13 -40.28 -7.29 -27.19
CA LEU A 13 -38.88 -6.95 -26.90
C LEU A 13 -38.84 -5.91 -25.78
N ILE A 14 -38.57 -6.35 -24.55
CA ILE A 14 -38.23 -5.47 -23.44
C ILE A 14 -36.76 -5.04 -23.62
N ILE A 15 -36.57 -3.83 -24.15
CA ILE A 15 -35.26 -3.18 -24.19
C ILE A 15 -34.96 -2.70 -22.76
N PHE A 16 -34.17 -3.48 -22.02
CA PHE A 16 -33.55 -2.97 -20.79
C PHE A 16 -32.50 -1.93 -21.18
N GLY A 17 -32.78 -0.67 -20.83
CA GLY A 17 -31.82 0.42 -20.99
C GLY A 17 -30.54 0.10 -20.23
N LEU A 18 -29.41 0.20 -20.93
CA LEU A 18 -28.06 0.18 -20.37
C LEU A 18 -27.88 1.42 -19.50
N GLY A 19 -28.36 1.38 -18.27
CA GLY A 19 -27.88 2.26 -17.22
C GLY A 19 -26.43 1.90 -16.95
N SER A 20 -25.52 2.86 -17.08
CA SER A 20 -24.12 2.70 -16.69
C SER A 20 -24.07 2.32 -15.21
N ILE A 21 -23.89 1.03 -14.92
CA ILE A 21 -23.64 0.54 -13.58
C ILE A 21 -22.27 1.09 -13.19
N THR A 22 -22.26 2.16 -12.40
CA THR A 22 -21.05 2.55 -11.67
C THR A 22 -20.90 1.53 -10.56
N LEU A 23 -20.08 0.50 -10.81
CA LEU A 23 -19.68 -0.41 -9.75
C LEU A 23 -18.94 0.42 -8.69
N PRO A 24 -19.29 0.30 -7.40
CA PRO A 24 -18.45 0.87 -6.35
C PRO A 24 -17.02 0.32 -6.54
N PRO A 25 -15.97 1.13 -6.28
CA PRO A 25 -14.60 0.64 -6.36
C PRO A 25 -14.48 -0.65 -5.54
N PRO A 26 -13.75 -1.66 -6.03
CA PRO A 26 -13.64 -2.94 -5.34
C PRO A 26 -13.18 -2.70 -3.91
N GLU A 27 -14.05 -3.09 -2.97
CA GLU A 27 -13.80 -2.99 -1.55
C GLU A 27 -12.52 -3.76 -1.23
N VAL A 28 -11.54 -3.09 -0.61
CA VAL A 28 -10.30 -3.74 -0.19
C VAL A 28 -10.67 -4.65 0.97
N LYS A 29 -10.92 -5.94 0.69
CA LYS A 29 -10.99 -6.94 1.76
C LYS A 29 -9.71 -6.80 2.59
N GLY A 30 -9.87 -6.41 3.86
CA GLY A 30 -8.78 -5.96 4.71
C GLY A 30 -7.73 -7.05 4.94
N MET A 31 -6.56 -6.63 5.44
CA MET A 31 -5.43 -7.51 5.69
C MET A 31 -5.21 -7.70 7.20
N THR A 32 -4.99 -8.93 7.65
CA THR A 32 -4.71 -9.20 9.07
C THR A 32 -3.25 -8.87 9.37
N LEU A 33 -3.01 -7.93 10.28
CA LEU A 33 -1.66 -7.46 10.63
C LEU A 33 -1.02 -8.26 11.78
N TRP A 34 -1.80 -9.06 12.50
CA TRP A 34 -1.33 -9.88 13.62
C TRP A 34 -0.52 -9.04 14.64
N ASP A 35 0.70 -9.48 14.96
CA ASP A 35 1.65 -8.86 15.88
C ASP A 35 2.68 -7.94 15.21
N LEU A 36 2.51 -7.65 13.92
CA LEU A 36 3.50 -6.94 13.11
C LEU A 36 3.93 -5.60 13.70
N GLY A 37 2.98 -4.81 14.18
CA GLY A 37 3.28 -3.50 14.78
C GLY A 37 4.09 -3.62 16.07
N ARG A 38 3.76 -4.61 16.91
CA ARG A 38 4.51 -4.89 18.14
C ARG A 38 5.95 -5.27 17.83
N ARG A 39 6.14 -6.17 16.86
CA ARG A 39 7.48 -6.60 16.41
C ARG A 39 8.29 -5.44 15.86
N MET A 40 7.68 -4.52 15.11
CA MET A 40 8.35 -3.31 14.64
C MET A 40 8.76 -2.38 15.81
N VAL A 41 7.94 -2.23 16.84
CA VAL A 41 8.28 -1.46 18.04
C VAL A 41 9.41 -2.12 18.85
N GLU A 42 9.33 -3.43 19.06
CA GLU A 42 10.32 -4.22 19.80
C GLU A 42 11.69 -4.19 19.11
N SER A 43 11.70 -4.26 17.78
CA SER A 43 12.93 -4.17 16.99
C SER A 43 13.59 -2.79 16.99
N GLY A 44 12.84 -1.74 17.35
CA GLY A 44 13.29 -0.35 17.32
C GLY A 44 13.10 0.37 15.98
N VAL A 45 12.66 -0.30 14.90
CA VAL A 45 12.38 0.39 13.62
C VAL A 45 11.26 1.44 13.78
N ILE A 46 10.37 1.21 14.76
CA ILE A 46 9.45 2.21 15.29
C ILE A 46 9.79 2.49 16.76
N ASP A 47 10.09 3.75 17.06
CA ASP A 47 9.97 4.32 18.38
C ASP A 47 8.49 4.67 18.62
N ARG A 48 7.86 3.91 19.53
CA ARG A 48 6.43 4.02 19.83
C ARG A 48 6.02 5.45 20.18
N GLU A 49 6.77 6.13 21.04
CA GLU A 49 6.37 7.44 21.54
C GLU A 49 6.52 8.51 20.46
N LYS A 50 7.60 8.46 19.67
CA LYS A 50 7.76 9.36 18.50
C LYS A 50 6.65 9.14 17.48
N PHE A 51 6.31 7.89 17.19
CA PHE A 51 5.28 7.56 16.21
C PHE A 51 3.90 8.05 16.66
N LEU A 52 3.51 7.79 17.92
CA LEU A 52 2.23 8.23 18.45
C LEU A 52 2.11 9.76 18.56
N ALA A 53 3.23 10.45 18.80
CA ALA A 53 3.25 11.91 18.88
C ALA A 53 2.77 12.60 17.59
N LEU A 54 2.93 11.96 16.42
CA LEU A 54 2.44 12.47 15.13
C LEU A 54 0.91 12.67 15.12
N TYR A 55 0.19 11.89 15.93
CA TYR A 55 -1.27 11.82 15.91
C TYR A 55 -1.91 12.51 17.13
N ASN A 56 -1.15 13.19 17.98
CA ASN A 56 -1.67 13.86 19.19
C ASN A 56 -2.82 14.84 18.96
N ARG A 57 -2.89 15.43 17.77
CA ARG A 57 -3.94 16.39 17.39
C ARG A 57 -5.21 15.70 16.85
N ASN A 58 -5.20 14.40 16.62
CA ASN A 58 -6.33 13.62 16.15
C ASN A 58 -6.51 12.37 17.04
N PRO A 59 -7.38 12.45 18.08
CA PRO A 59 -7.59 11.36 19.03
C PRO A 59 -8.02 10.04 18.38
N LYS A 60 -8.78 10.09 17.28
CA LYS A 60 -9.20 8.90 16.54
C LYS A 60 -8.00 8.20 15.90
N LEU A 61 -7.20 8.93 15.11
CA LEU A 61 -5.99 8.38 14.49
C LEU A 61 -4.95 7.96 15.52
N ARG A 62 -4.84 8.67 16.65
CA ARG A 62 -3.95 8.26 17.73
C ARG A 62 -4.35 6.90 18.31
N LYS A 63 -5.63 6.69 18.59
CA LYS A 63 -6.13 5.40 19.09
C LYS A 63 -5.89 4.28 18.07
N GLU A 64 -6.10 4.56 16.79
CA GLU A 64 -5.83 3.61 15.71
C GLU A 64 -4.33 3.28 15.59
N ALA A 65 -3.46 4.27 15.74
CA ALA A 65 -2.01 4.06 15.81
C ALA A 65 -1.61 3.22 17.02
N GLU A 66 -2.19 3.46 18.20
CA GLU A 66 -1.97 2.64 19.39
C GLU A 66 -2.35 1.17 19.13
N GLN A 67 -3.53 0.93 18.54
CA GLN A 67 -3.99 -0.43 18.17
C GLN A 67 -3.05 -1.11 17.17
N LEU A 68 -2.59 -0.38 16.15
CA LEU A 68 -1.61 -0.90 15.18
C LEU A 68 -0.32 -1.33 15.86
N LEU A 69 0.23 -0.49 16.76
CA LEU A 69 1.51 -0.74 17.43
C LEU A 69 1.44 -1.78 18.55
N ASP A 70 0.28 -1.94 19.20
CA ASP A 70 0.12 -2.95 20.26
C ASP A 70 0.09 -4.38 19.68
N GLY A 71 -0.20 -4.55 18.39
CA GLY A 71 -0.04 -5.81 17.66
C GLY A 71 -1.00 -6.92 18.08
N ASP A 72 -2.26 -6.59 18.41
CA ASP A 72 -3.33 -7.58 18.58
C ASP A 72 -4.37 -7.47 17.44
N ASN A 73 -3.88 -7.30 16.21
CA ASN A 73 -4.68 -6.98 15.04
C ASN A 73 -5.13 -8.26 14.33
N LYS A 74 -6.09 -8.97 14.91
CA LYS A 74 -6.65 -10.21 14.38
C LYS A 74 -7.70 -10.01 13.29
N GLU A 75 -8.32 -8.83 13.28
CA GLU A 75 -9.29 -8.46 12.26
C GLU A 75 -8.62 -7.86 11.02
N PRO A 76 -9.26 -7.99 9.84
CA PRO A 76 -8.83 -7.28 8.64
C PRO A 76 -8.72 -5.77 8.88
N PHE A 77 -7.52 -5.21 8.72
CA PHE A 77 -7.31 -3.77 8.77
C PHE A 77 -7.65 -3.14 7.43
N GLU A 78 -8.44 -2.06 7.47
CA GLU A 78 -8.87 -1.31 6.29
C GLU A 78 -8.08 -0.01 6.16
N ILE A 79 -7.54 0.23 4.97
CA ILE A 79 -6.93 1.52 4.63
C ILE A 79 -7.99 2.38 3.97
N THR A 80 -8.22 3.56 4.54
CA THR A 80 -9.18 4.56 4.09
C THR A 80 -8.46 5.86 3.74
N SER A 81 -9.17 6.80 3.12
CA SER A 81 -8.63 8.15 2.90
C SER A 81 -8.26 8.84 4.22
N GLU A 82 -9.02 8.62 5.29
CA GLU A 82 -8.81 9.24 6.61
C GLU A 82 -7.55 8.74 7.32
N ASN A 83 -7.25 7.43 7.26
CA ASN A 83 -6.08 6.83 7.92
C ASN A 83 -4.88 6.64 6.98
N SER A 84 -4.99 7.01 5.70
CA SER A 84 -3.94 6.78 4.69
C SER A 84 -2.56 7.31 5.07
N GLY A 85 -2.49 8.46 5.76
CA GLY A 85 -1.23 9.02 6.27
C GLY A 85 -0.65 8.27 7.48
N LEU A 86 -1.51 7.67 8.32
CA LEU A 86 -1.08 6.74 9.36
C LEU A 86 -0.47 5.49 8.72
N MET A 87 -1.17 4.93 7.74
CA MET A 87 -0.72 3.74 7.04
C MET A 87 0.53 3.97 6.20
N LEU A 88 0.72 5.16 5.65
CA LEU A 88 1.96 5.54 4.99
C LEU A 88 3.16 5.37 5.94
N ASN A 89 3.09 5.92 7.16
CA ASN A 89 4.19 5.82 8.12
C ASN A 89 4.40 4.40 8.64
N TYR A 90 3.31 3.67 8.91
CA TYR A 90 3.38 2.27 9.35
C TYR A 90 4.04 1.38 8.29
N LEU A 91 3.58 1.49 7.04
CA LEU A 91 4.11 0.70 5.92
C LEU A 91 5.51 1.16 5.50
N TRP A 92 5.85 2.43 5.68
CA TRP A 92 7.21 2.92 5.49
C TRP A 92 8.17 2.23 6.47
N ALA A 93 7.83 2.16 7.77
CA ALA A 93 8.63 1.43 8.74
C ALA A 93 8.81 -0.04 8.35
N LEU A 94 7.72 -0.69 7.89
CA LEU A 94 7.73 -2.07 7.44
C LEU A 94 8.67 -2.26 6.25
N GLY A 95 8.50 -1.49 5.18
CA GLY A 95 9.30 -1.61 3.96
C GLY A 95 10.77 -1.23 4.19
N LEU A 96 11.06 -0.28 5.09
CA LEU A 96 12.43 0.07 5.46
C LEU A 96 13.08 -1.04 6.29
N GLY A 97 12.35 -1.59 7.25
CA GLY A 97 12.89 -2.52 8.24
C GLY A 97 12.97 -3.97 7.76
N ASN A 98 12.03 -4.40 6.90
CA ASN A 98 11.96 -5.77 6.46
C ASN A 98 13.09 -6.12 5.48
N LYS A 99 13.75 -7.24 5.72
CA LYS A 99 14.81 -7.74 4.85
C LYS A 99 14.22 -8.11 3.49
N ASN A 100 14.63 -7.41 2.45
CA ASN A 100 14.19 -7.65 1.09
C ASN A 100 15.34 -7.46 0.09
N PRO A 101 15.56 -8.38 -0.88
CA PRO A 101 16.58 -8.21 -1.91
C PRO A 101 16.48 -6.91 -2.71
N ILE A 102 15.29 -6.31 -2.83
CA ILE A 102 15.09 -5.01 -3.51
C ILE A 102 15.92 -3.90 -2.86
N LEU A 103 16.06 -3.93 -1.53
CA LEU A 103 16.85 -2.94 -0.77
C LEU A 103 18.36 -3.12 -0.95
N GLU A 104 18.80 -4.28 -1.44
CA GLU A 104 20.23 -4.59 -1.66
C GLU A 104 20.68 -4.23 -3.08
N MET A 105 19.78 -3.68 -3.91
CA MET A 105 20.00 -3.40 -5.34
C MET A 105 20.11 -1.89 -5.64
N GLU A 106 19.06 -1.28 -6.21
CA GLU A 106 19.18 0.01 -6.91
C GLU A 106 19.57 1.18 -6.00
N MET A 107 19.02 1.25 -4.78
CA MET A 107 19.39 2.29 -3.81
C MET A 107 20.81 2.14 -3.26
N MET A 108 21.38 0.94 -3.34
CA MET A 108 22.75 0.64 -2.91
C MET A 108 23.77 0.85 -4.02
N ASP A 109 23.33 1.24 -5.23
CA ASP A 109 24.22 1.52 -6.35
C ASP A 109 25.20 2.65 -5.99
N PRO A 110 26.52 2.46 -6.20
CA PRO A 110 27.54 3.47 -5.89
C PRO A 110 27.32 4.83 -6.55
N ARG A 111 26.58 4.89 -7.67
CA ARG A 111 26.23 6.15 -8.34
C ARG A 111 25.39 7.09 -7.46
N TYR A 112 24.70 6.56 -6.44
CA TYR A 112 23.93 7.34 -5.48
C TYR A 112 24.66 7.58 -4.15
N GLY A 113 25.86 7.02 -3.97
CA GLY A 113 26.62 7.12 -2.73
C GLY A 113 26.06 6.26 -1.58
N GLY A 114 25.16 5.31 -1.89
CA GLY A 114 24.50 4.41 -0.93
C GLY A 114 23.08 4.84 -0.54
N ALA A 115 22.38 3.96 0.17
CA ALA A 115 20.96 4.11 0.46
C ALA A 115 20.64 5.22 1.49
N GLN A 116 21.62 5.73 2.24
CA GLN A 116 21.41 6.58 3.43
C GLN A 116 20.89 8.00 3.15
N ASN A 117 21.06 8.50 1.92
CA ASN A 117 20.72 9.89 1.57
C ASN A 117 19.36 10.03 0.88
N PHE A 118 18.64 8.94 0.67
CA PHE A 118 17.32 8.98 0.08
C PHE A 118 16.27 9.48 1.07
N ALA A 119 15.17 10.05 0.57
CA ALA A 119 14.09 10.53 1.42
C ALA A 119 13.46 9.40 2.25
N SER A 120 13.47 8.15 1.73
CA SER A 120 13.01 6.96 2.44
C SER A 120 13.88 6.53 3.62
N THR A 121 15.14 6.93 3.69
CA THR A 121 16.07 6.56 4.78
C THR A 121 16.40 7.78 5.63
N GLY A 122 16.93 8.85 5.03
CA GLY A 122 17.26 10.09 5.72
C GLY A 122 16.03 10.81 6.30
N GLY A 123 14.84 10.59 5.72
CA GLY A 123 13.58 11.12 6.25
C GLY A 123 12.99 10.31 7.41
N TRP A 124 13.45 9.07 7.64
CA TRP A 124 12.89 8.21 8.69
C TRP A 124 13.55 8.50 10.04
N THR A 125 12.90 9.38 10.82
CA THR A 125 13.38 9.83 12.15
C THR A 125 12.63 9.19 13.32
N LEU A 126 11.70 8.29 13.00
CA LEU A 126 10.80 7.64 13.96
C LEU A 126 11.37 6.33 14.50
N ALA A 127 12.63 5.98 14.22
CA ALA A 127 13.30 4.81 14.79
C ALA A 127 13.97 5.13 16.15
N LYS A 128 14.30 4.07 16.88
CA LYS A 128 15.31 4.09 17.94
C LYS A 128 16.68 3.90 17.30
N GLY A 129 17.55 4.89 17.38
CA GLY A 129 18.79 4.90 16.59
C GLY A 129 18.58 5.48 15.20
N SER A 130 19.48 5.18 14.27
CA SER A 130 19.40 5.66 12.89
C SER A 130 18.55 4.76 11.99
N ALA A 131 17.97 5.31 10.91
CA ALA A 131 17.25 4.51 9.92
C ALA A 131 18.11 3.39 9.31
N MET A 132 19.41 3.63 9.12
CA MET A 132 20.34 2.66 8.54
C MET A 132 20.67 1.49 9.48
N GLU A 133 20.45 1.62 10.80
CA GLU A 133 20.51 0.48 11.73
C GLU A 133 19.36 -0.51 11.51
N HIS A 134 18.27 -0.08 10.85
CA HIS A 134 17.10 -0.92 10.58
C HIS A 134 16.93 -1.28 9.09
N TYR A 135 17.60 -0.58 8.17
CA TYR A 135 17.45 -0.76 6.72
C TYR A 135 17.69 -2.22 6.28
N GLY A 136 16.61 -2.95 5.97
CA GLY A 136 16.67 -4.35 5.57
C GLY A 136 17.18 -5.33 6.65
N MET A 137 17.17 -4.93 7.92
CA MET A 137 17.83 -5.68 9.00
C MET A 137 16.93 -6.67 9.73
N HIS A 138 15.61 -6.59 9.56
CA HIS A 138 14.63 -7.36 10.34
C HIS A 138 13.87 -8.36 9.46
N GLN A 139 13.37 -9.45 10.04
CA GLN A 139 12.56 -10.45 9.32
C GLN A 139 11.11 -10.39 9.76
N PHE A 140 10.42 -9.28 9.50
CA PHE A 140 9.01 -9.12 9.83
C PHE A 140 8.12 -10.04 8.99
N ILE A 141 8.40 -10.09 7.69
CA ILE A 141 7.71 -10.90 6.69
C ILE A 141 8.75 -11.75 5.97
N THR A 142 8.52 -13.07 5.94
CA THR A 142 9.32 -14.01 5.14
C THR A 142 8.51 -14.47 3.93
N LEU A 143 9.02 -14.17 2.74
CA LEU A 143 8.39 -14.57 1.48
C LEU A 143 9.06 -15.83 0.92
N THR A 144 8.28 -16.70 0.27
CA THR A 144 8.83 -17.76 -0.57
C THR A 144 9.46 -17.14 -1.83
N GLY A 145 10.32 -17.89 -2.53
CA GLY A 145 10.92 -17.41 -3.78
C GLY A 145 9.89 -16.95 -4.81
N GLU A 146 8.77 -17.68 -4.94
CA GLU A 146 7.66 -17.30 -5.82
C GLU A 146 6.99 -15.99 -5.40
N LYS A 147 6.71 -15.81 -4.11
CA LYS A 147 6.12 -14.58 -3.57
C LYS A 147 7.07 -13.39 -3.71
N GLN A 148 8.37 -13.58 -3.48
CA GLN A 148 9.37 -12.54 -3.68
C GLN A 148 9.51 -12.16 -5.16
N ALA A 149 9.48 -13.13 -6.08
CA ALA A 149 9.48 -12.87 -7.51
C ALA A 149 8.24 -12.08 -7.95
N LEU A 150 7.09 -12.37 -7.33
CA LEU A 150 5.87 -11.58 -7.55
C LEU A 150 6.01 -10.13 -7.05
N VAL A 151 6.60 -9.92 -5.87
CA VAL A 151 6.89 -8.57 -5.34
C VAL A 151 7.87 -7.82 -6.26
N ASP A 152 8.94 -8.46 -6.72
CA ASP A 152 9.89 -7.86 -7.67
C ASP A 152 9.18 -7.45 -8.98
N LYS A 153 8.36 -8.34 -9.54
CA LYS A 153 7.59 -8.06 -10.76
C LYS A 153 6.63 -6.88 -10.59
N VAL A 154 5.79 -6.90 -9.55
CA VAL A 154 4.74 -5.88 -9.36
C VAL A 154 5.35 -4.54 -8.96
N SER A 155 6.37 -4.52 -8.09
CA SER A 155 6.98 -3.25 -7.65
C SER A 155 7.59 -2.44 -8.81
N ARG A 156 7.99 -3.10 -9.91
CA ARG A 156 8.48 -2.44 -11.13
C ARG A 156 7.38 -1.74 -11.94
N THR A 157 6.12 -2.12 -11.76
CA THR A 157 4.99 -1.58 -12.52
C THR A 157 4.16 -0.56 -11.73
N ILE A 158 4.35 -0.47 -10.43
CA ILE A 158 3.68 0.51 -9.57
C ILE A 158 4.51 1.79 -9.48
N PHE A 159 4.00 2.87 -10.09
CA PHE A 159 4.67 4.17 -10.13
C PHE A 159 4.05 5.18 -9.18
N ARG A 160 4.89 6.06 -8.64
CA ARG A 160 4.45 7.27 -7.95
C ARG A 160 4.05 8.32 -9.00
N PRO A 161 2.84 8.91 -8.93
CA PRO A 161 2.29 9.70 -10.03
C PRO A 161 3.15 10.89 -10.49
N CYS A 162 3.91 11.52 -9.60
CA CYS A 162 4.66 12.74 -9.92
C CYS A 162 6.17 12.54 -10.15
N CYS A 163 6.82 11.54 -9.54
CA CYS A 163 8.27 11.33 -9.69
C CYS A 163 8.67 10.21 -10.66
N LYS A 164 7.70 9.49 -11.25
CA LYS A 164 7.89 8.43 -12.28
C LYS A 164 8.85 7.28 -11.92
N ASN A 165 9.41 7.27 -10.72
CA ASN A 165 10.15 6.14 -10.18
C ASN A 165 9.16 5.05 -9.72
N SER A 166 9.50 3.78 -9.95
CA SER A 166 8.68 2.64 -9.55
C SER A 166 8.87 2.32 -8.07
N ALA A 167 7.98 1.54 -7.46
CA ALA A 167 8.13 1.04 -6.10
C ALA A 167 9.35 0.12 -5.93
N HIS A 168 9.91 -0.41 -7.03
CA HIS A 168 11.17 -1.17 -7.04
C HIS A 168 12.40 -0.30 -6.72
N PHE A 169 12.29 1.01 -6.95
CA PHE A 169 13.25 2.01 -6.44
C PHE A 169 12.61 2.79 -5.28
N PRO A 170 12.64 2.29 -4.02
CA PRO A 170 11.92 2.90 -2.90
C PRO A 170 12.67 4.11 -2.30
N ASP A 171 12.94 5.12 -3.11
CA ASP A 171 13.75 6.31 -2.82
C ASP A 171 13.05 7.37 -1.94
N CYS A 172 11.74 7.24 -1.74
CA CYS A 172 10.95 8.13 -0.88
C CYS A 172 10.03 7.33 0.05
N ASN A 173 9.43 8.02 1.03
CA ASN A 173 8.48 7.42 1.97
C ASN A 173 7.35 6.64 1.26
N HIS A 174 6.77 7.18 0.18
CA HIS A 174 5.73 6.49 -0.59
C HIS A 174 6.25 5.24 -1.31
N GLY A 175 7.46 5.29 -1.86
CA GLY A 175 8.07 4.13 -2.52
C GLY A 175 8.36 3.02 -1.53
N MET A 176 8.96 3.37 -0.39
CA MET A 176 9.26 2.44 0.68
C MET A 176 8.00 1.85 1.33
N ALA A 177 6.99 2.68 1.58
CA ALA A 177 5.70 2.21 2.07
C ALA A 177 4.99 1.29 1.07
N MET A 178 5.07 1.59 -0.23
CA MET A 178 4.51 0.73 -1.25
C MET A 178 5.23 -0.62 -1.30
N LEU A 179 6.56 -0.66 -1.15
CA LEU A 179 7.30 -1.91 -1.03
C LEU A 179 6.79 -2.75 0.16
N GLY A 180 6.72 -2.16 1.35
CA GLY A 180 6.19 -2.84 2.55
C GLY A 180 4.75 -3.35 2.36
N TYR A 181 3.91 -2.59 1.66
CA TYR A 181 2.55 -3.02 1.35
C TYR A 181 2.50 -4.21 0.39
N LEU A 182 3.34 -4.22 -0.65
CA LEU A 182 3.43 -5.34 -1.59
C LEU A 182 3.94 -6.62 -0.92
N GLU A 183 4.92 -6.51 -0.02
CA GLU A 183 5.40 -7.64 0.79
C GLU A 183 4.29 -8.22 1.65
N LEU A 184 3.49 -7.37 2.28
CA LEU A 184 2.36 -7.75 3.12
C LEU A 184 1.20 -8.38 2.33
N LEU A 185 0.93 -7.88 1.13
CA LEU A 185 -0.06 -8.48 0.23
C LEU A 185 0.38 -9.86 -0.25
N ALA A 186 1.64 -10.00 -0.67
CA ALA A 186 2.20 -11.27 -1.10
C ALA A 186 2.23 -12.29 0.04
N SER A 187 2.60 -11.88 1.26
CA SER A 187 2.58 -12.77 2.43
C SER A 187 1.17 -13.31 2.69
N SER A 188 0.15 -12.45 2.53
CA SER A 188 -1.27 -12.77 2.67
C SER A 188 -1.86 -13.59 1.49
N GLY A 189 -1.07 -13.91 0.47
CA GLY A 189 -1.49 -14.75 -0.66
C GLY A 189 -2.23 -14.01 -1.77
N ALA A 190 -2.09 -12.69 -1.87
CA ALA A 190 -2.59 -11.94 -3.01
C ALA A 190 -1.87 -12.35 -4.31
N ASP A 191 -2.61 -12.43 -5.41
CA ASP A 191 -2.06 -12.61 -6.74
C ASP A 191 -1.64 -11.27 -7.37
N GLU A 192 -1.02 -11.32 -8.55
CA GLU A 192 -0.55 -10.13 -9.28
C GLU A 192 -1.63 -9.09 -9.53
N LYS A 193 -2.83 -9.53 -9.93
CA LYS A 193 -3.95 -8.65 -10.24
C LYS A 193 -4.41 -7.93 -8.97
N ALA A 194 -4.62 -8.68 -7.90
CA ALA A 194 -5.04 -8.13 -6.61
C ALA A 194 -3.98 -7.17 -6.04
N MET A 195 -2.69 -7.50 -6.14
CA MET A 195 -1.60 -6.61 -5.71
C MET A 195 -1.60 -5.30 -6.49
N THR A 196 -1.73 -5.38 -7.82
CA THR A 196 -1.76 -4.21 -8.70
C THR A 196 -2.94 -3.31 -8.40
N GLU A 197 -4.15 -3.87 -8.31
CA GLU A 197 -5.38 -3.12 -8.02
C GLU A 197 -5.31 -2.42 -6.65
N LYS A 198 -4.87 -3.16 -5.62
CA LYS A 198 -4.73 -2.61 -4.26
C LYS A 198 -3.65 -1.55 -4.17
N ALA A 199 -2.53 -1.70 -4.88
CA ALA A 199 -1.46 -0.70 -4.92
C ALA A 199 -1.92 0.61 -5.59
N HIS A 200 -2.64 0.52 -6.70
CA HIS A 200 -3.20 1.70 -7.36
C HIS A 200 -4.25 2.41 -6.52
N LEU A 201 -5.09 1.66 -5.81
CA LEU A 201 -6.06 2.24 -4.88
C LEU A 201 -5.35 2.96 -3.72
N LEU A 202 -4.31 2.36 -3.13
CA LEU A 202 -3.54 3.01 -2.07
C LEU A 202 -2.85 4.30 -2.57
N ASN A 203 -2.29 4.28 -3.78
CA ASN A 203 -1.78 5.50 -4.42
C ASN A 203 -2.85 6.58 -4.57
N SER A 204 -4.10 6.22 -4.85
CA SER A 204 -5.20 7.21 -4.95
C SER A 204 -5.50 7.92 -3.62
N TYR A 205 -5.22 7.26 -2.49
CA TYR A 205 -5.34 7.87 -1.17
C TYR A 205 -4.15 8.76 -0.81
N TRP A 206 -2.94 8.38 -1.25
CA TRP A 206 -1.72 9.17 -1.00
C TRP A 206 -1.55 10.35 -1.95
N PHE A 207 -2.13 10.29 -3.14
CA PHE A 207 -2.03 11.34 -4.16
C PHE A 207 -3.42 11.82 -4.61
N PRO A 208 -4.31 12.23 -3.69
CA PRO A 208 -5.71 12.48 -4.02
C PRO A 208 -5.90 13.56 -5.09
N ASP A 209 -5.02 14.56 -5.12
CA ASP A 209 -5.08 15.67 -6.08
C ASP A 209 -4.66 15.25 -7.49
N VAL A 210 -3.74 14.29 -7.62
CA VAL A 210 -3.29 13.79 -8.94
C VAL A 210 -4.37 12.94 -9.58
N TYR A 211 -5.10 12.16 -8.77
CA TYR A 211 -6.20 11.33 -9.26
C TYR A 211 -7.45 12.16 -9.57
N LYS A 212 -7.63 13.33 -8.94
CA LYS A 212 -8.67 14.31 -9.30
C LYS A 212 -8.26 15.17 -10.50
N ASN A 213 -7.00 15.55 -10.58
CA ASN A 213 -6.42 16.37 -11.63
C ASN A 213 -4.99 15.91 -11.93
N PRO A 214 -4.78 15.12 -13.01
CA PRO A 214 -3.45 14.61 -13.37
C PRO A 214 -2.38 15.69 -13.63
N GLN A 215 -2.80 16.95 -13.86
CA GLN A 215 -1.89 18.09 -14.05
C GLN A 215 -1.35 18.65 -12.73
N SER A 216 -1.83 18.19 -11.57
CA SER A 216 -1.40 18.71 -10.26
C SER A 216 0.04 18.32 -9.89
N CYS A 217 0.67 17.39 -10.62
CA CYS A 217 2.07 17.04 -10.42
C CYS A 217 3.07 18.16 -10.74
N SER A 218 2.63 19.31 -11.27
CA SER A 218 3.49 20.45 -11.62
C SER A 218 3.23 21.74 -10.81
N ALA A 219 2.69 21.66 -9.59
CA ALA A 219 2.49 22.84 -8.76
C ALA A 219 3.15 22.69 -7.38
N THR A 220 4.47 22.93 -7.33
CA THR A 220 5.28 23.55 -6.25
C THR A 220 6.72 23.06 -6.33
N GLY A 221 7.53 23.76 -7.13
CA GLY A 221 8.94 23.96 -6.82
C GLY A 221 9.10 25.18 -5.94
#